data_AF-A0AAU3B0U6-F1
#
_entry.id   AF-A0AAU3B0U6-F1
#
_cell.length_a   1.000
_cell.length_b   1.000
_cell.length_c   1.000
_cell.angle_alpha   90.00
_cell.angle_beta   90.00
_cell.angle_gamma   90.00
#
_symmetry.space_group_name_H-M   'P 1'
#
loop_
_entity.id
_entity.type
_entity.pdbx_description
1 polymer ?
#
loop_
_entity_poly.entity_id
_entity_poly.type
_entity_poly.pdbx_seq_one_letter_code
_entity_poly.pdbx_strand_id
1 'polypeptide(L)'
;MRSLYDLHEEGGDAAEIAEQFASQWHADNWKVAEDHWEQLVSRILKAKTMDMYSAESALRQAEMIIQNFAAASLPARGSRCPICATNS
;
A
#
# COMPACT_ATOMS: atom_id res chain seq x y z
N MET A 1 5.69 -10.37 -0.82
CA MET A 1 4.89 -9.15 -1.02
C MET A 1 5.31 -8.63 -2.36
N ARG A 2 4.38 -8.19 -3.21
CA ARG A 2 4.78 -7.48 -4.41
C ARG A 2 5.23 -6.07 -4.02
N SER A 3 6.34 -5.63 -4.61
CA SER A 3 6.78 -4.24 -4.45
C SER A 3 5.78 -3.30 -5.12
N LEU A 4 5.81 -2.02 -4.75
CA LEU A 4 4.99 -1.01 -5.44
C LEU A 4 5.40 -0.90 -6.92
N TYR A 5 6.68 -1.12 -7.23
CA TYR A 5 7.17 -1.24 -8.61
C TYR A 5 6.59 -2.46 -9.35
N ASP A 6 6.54 -3.65 -8.73
CA ASP A 6 5.94 -4.84 -9.35
C ASP A 6 4.47 -4.59 -9.71
N LEU A 7 3.73 -3.88 -8.83
CA LEU A 7 2.34 -3.50 -9.09
C LEU A 7 2.23 -2.51 -10.26
N HIS A 8 3.19 -1.60 -10.39
CA HIS A 8 3.26 -0.67 -11.52
C HIS A 8 3.56 -1.38 -12.84
N GLU A 9 4.46 -2.35 -12.85
CA GLU A 9 4.83 -3.13 -14.05
C GLU A 9 3.73 -4.12 -14.49
N GLU A 10 2.90 -4.62 -13.57
CA GLU A 10 1.80 -5.55 -13.87
C GLU A 10 0.70 -4.91 -14.75
N GLY A 11 0.56 -3.58 -14.70
CA GLY A 11 -0.46 -2.84 -15.45
C GLY A 11 -1.86 -2.88 -14.82
N GLY A 12 -2.84 -2.27 -15.51
CA GLY A 12 -4.24 -2.21 -15.07
C GLY A 12 -4.45 -1.44 -13.77
N ASP A 13 -5.50 -1.78 -13.02
CA ASP A 13 -5.89 -1.09 -11.79
C ASP A 13 -4.78 -1.07 -10.74
N ALA A 14 -3.96 -2.13 -10.66
CA ALA A 14 -2.85 -2.22 -9.73
C ALA A 14 -1.76 -1.17 -10.03
N ALA A 15 -1.48 -0.94 -11.31
CA ALA A 15 -0.51 0.06 -11.74
C ALA A 15 -1.02 1.48 -11.53
N GLU A 16 -2.32 1.73 -11.77
CA GLU A 16 -2.94 3.03 -11.50
C GLU A 16 -2.91 3.35 -9.99
N ILE A 17 -3.17 2.36 -9.13
CA ILE A 17 -3.05 2.54 -7.67
C ILE A 17 -1.60 2.85 -7.30
N ALA A 18 -0.61 2.11 -7.83
CA ALA A 18 0.80 2.34 -7.54
C ALA A 18 1.25 3.75 -7.95
N GLU A 19 0.87 4.19 -9.14
CA GLU A 19 1.17 5.52 -9.66
C GLU A 19 0.49 6.63 -8.83
N GLN A 20 -0.79 6.48 -8.50
CA GLN A 20 -1.50 7.44 -7.66
C GLN A 20 -0.94 7.47 -6.24
N PHE A 21 -0.55 6.32 -5.69
CA PHE A 21 0.07 6.24 -4.36
C PHE A 21 1.39 7.02 -4.33
N ALA A 22 2.26 6.83 -5.34
CA ALA A 22 3.53 7.55 -5.44
C ALA A 22 3.33 9.05 -5.73
N SER A 23 2.50 9.40 -6.70
CA SER A 23 2.30 10.79 -7.12
C SER A 23 1.53 11.62 -6.09
N GLN A 24 0.37 11.13 -5.60
CA GLN A 24 -0.52 11.93 -4.75
C GLN A 24 -0.04 12.04 -3.31
N TRP A 25 0.45 10.94 -2.72
CA TRP A 25 0.90 10.94 -1.32
C TRP A 25 2.38 11.22 -1.15
N HIS A 26 3.19 10.98 -2.18
CA HIS A 26 4.64 11.02 -2.07
C HIS A 26 5.33 11.91 -3.11
N ALA A 27 4.58 12.69 -3.90
CA ALA A 27 5.11 13.63 -4.90
C ALA A 27 6.15 12.97 -5.83
N ASP A 28 5.80 11.79 -6.34
CA ASP A 28 6.63 10.94 -7.23
C ASP A 28 7.94 10.44 -6.59
N ASN A 29 8.07 10.54 -5.25
CA ASN A 29 9.15 9.91 -4.53
C ASN A 29 8.87 8.41 -4.34
N TRP A 30 9.08 7.64 -5.40
CA TRP A 30 8.85 6.21 -5.44
C TRP A 30 9.61 5.44 -4.36
N LYS A 31 10.79 5.90 -3.95
CA LYS A 31 11.55 5.27 -2.86
C LYS A 31 10.82 5.38 -1.52
N VAL A 32 10.28 6.55 -1.20
CA VAL A 32 9.49 6.76 0.04
C VAL A 32 8.13 6.05 -0.07
N ALA A 33 7.53 6.05 -1.26
CA ALA A 33 6.29 5.34 -1.52
C ALA A 33 6.43 3.83 -1.28
N GLU A 34 7.50 3.22 -1.78
CA GLU A 34 7.84 1.81 -1.56
C GLU A 34 8.02 1.49 -0.07
N ASP A 35 8.84 2.25 0.64
CA ASP A 35 9.07 2.05 2.08
C ASP A 35 7.76 2.15 2.88
N HIS A 36 6.91 3.14 2.56
CA HIS A 36 5.63 3.30 3.23
C HIS A 36 4.62 2.20 2.85
N TRP A 37 4.66 1.70 1.61
CA TRP A 37 3.88 0.56 1.17
C TRP A 37 4.21 -0.68 2.01
N GLU A 38 5.50 -1.03 2.10
CA GLU A 38 5.98 -2.17 2.89
C GLU A 38 5.60 -2.04 4.37
N GLN A 39 5.72 -0.84 4.93
CA GLN A 39 5.32 -0.55 6.30
C GLN A 39 3.81 -0.74 6.51
N LEU A 40 2.96 -0.26 5.60
CA LEU A 40 1.51 -0.41 5.70
C LEU A 40 1.09 -1.88 5.66
N VAL A 41 1.60 -2.64 4.70
CA VAL A 41 1.29 -4.08 4.58
C VAL A 41 1.79 -4.82 5.82
N SER A 42 3.00 -4.50 6.31
CA SER A 42 3.56 -5.06 7.54
C SER A 42 2.72 -4.74 8.78
N ARG A 43 2.16 -3.52 8.88
CA ARG A 43 1.25 -3.13 9.97
C ARG A 43 -0.04 -3.95 9.93
N ILE A 44 -0.64 -4.16 8.76
CA ILE A 44 -1.85 -4.99 8.63
C ILE A 44 -1.56 -6.45 8.99
N LEU A 45 -0.42 -6.98 8.53
CA LEU A 45 0.01 -8.33 8.84
C LEU A 45 0.17 -8.54 10.36
N LYS A 46 0.67 -7.54 11.08
CA LYS A 46 0.83 -7.56 12.55
C LYS A 46 -0.45 -7.27 13.32
N ALA A 47 -1.34 -6.43 12.79
CA ALA A 47 -2.55 -5.98 13.48
C ALA A 47 -3.71 -6.98 13.39
N LYS A 48 -3.71 -7.85 12.37
CA LYS A 48 -4.74 -8.87 12.20
C LYS A 48 -4.27 -10.18 12.83
N THR A 49 -5.19 -10.85 13.53
CA THR A 49 -5.09 -12.27 13.91
C THR A 49 -5.14 -13.14 12.65
N MET A 50 -4.07 -13.08 11.86
CA MET A 50 -3.89 -13.90 10.65
C MET A 50 -3.32 -15.28 10.99
N ASP A 51 -3.36 -15.68 12.26
CA ASP A 51 -2.84 -16.94 12.79
C ASP A 51 -3.47 -18.18 12.14
N MET A 52 -4.64 -18.02 11.50
CA MET A 52 -5.32 -19.08 10.75
C MET A 52 -4.86 -19.21 9.29
N TYR A 53 -4.04 -18.29 8.79
CA TYR A 53 -3.54 -18.30 7.41
C TYR A 53 -2.06 -18.72 7.37
N SER A 54 -1.67 -19.38 6.27
CA SER A 54 -0.24 -19.53 5.97
C SER A 54 0.39 -18.15 5.78
N ALA A 55 1.70 -18.03 6.02
CA ALA A 55 2.43 -16.77 5.88
C ALA A 55 2.21 -16.11 4.49
N GLU A 56 2.15 -16.92 3.42
CA GLU A 56 1.89 -16.43 2.07
C GLU A 56 0.46 -15.88 1.91
N SER A 57 -0.54 -16.60 2.42
CA SER A 57 -1.95 -16.18 2.35
C SER A 57 -2.22 -14.94 3.20
N ALA A 58 -1.62 -14.87 4.39
CA ALA A 58 -1.67 -13.71 5.27
C ALA A 58 -1.09 -12.47 4.58
N LEU A 59 0.07 -12.63 3.93
CA LEU A 59 0.72 -11.55 3.19
C LEU A 59 -0.10 -11.06 2.00
N ARG A 60 -0.66 -11.97 1.19
CA ARG A 60 -1.57 -11.60 0.10
C ARG A 60 -2.81 -10.87 0.60
N GLN A 61 -3.37 -11.30 1.72
CA GLN A 61 -4.55 -10.67 2.29
C GLN A 61 -4.24 -9.28 2.87
N ALA A 62 -3.09 -9.11 3.51
CA ALA A 62 -2.61 -7.81 3.96
C ALA A 62 -2.41 -6.84 2.79
N GLU A 63 -1.80 -7.31 1.70
CA GLU A 63 -1.60 -6.55 0.47
C GLU A 63 -2.94 -6.11 -0.13
N MET A 64 -3.90 -7.03 -0.30
CA MET A 64 -5.25 -6.71 -0.78
C MET A 64 -5.97 -5.67 0.09
N ILE A 65 -5.83 -5.74 1.41
CA ILE A 65 -6.45 -4.77 2.31
C ILE A 65 -5.88 -3.37 2.06
N ILE A 66 -4.56 -3.25 1.88
CA ILE A 66 -3.92 -1.96 1.60
C ILE A 66 -4.27 -1.46 0.20
N GLN A 67 -4.32 -2.32 -0.83
CA GLN A 67 -4.78 -1.91 -2.18
C GLN A 67 -6.20 -1.35 -2.14
N ASN A 68 -7.13 -2.03 -1.46
CA ASN A 68 -8.50 -1.55 -1.31
C ASN A 68 -8.58 -0.23 -0.52
N PHE A 69 -7.78 -0.11 0.54
CA PHE A 69 -7.69 1.13 1.31
C PHE A 69 -7.16 2.30 0.46
N ALA A 70 -6.10 2.07 -0.30
CA ALA A 70 -5.50 3.05 -1.19
C ALA A 70 -6.51 3.46 -2.28
N ALA A 71 -7.16 2.50 -2.95
CA ALA A 71 -8.18 2.76 -3.96
C ALA A 71 -9.36 3.60 -3.41
N ALA A 72 -9.76 3.38 -2.16
CA ALA A 72 -10.82 4.17 -1.53
C ALA A 72 -10.36 5.57 -1.08
N SER A 73 -9.07 5.74 -0.73
CA SER A 73 -8.56 6.95 -0.09
C SER A 73 -7.90 7.93 -1.06
N LEU A 74 -7.17 7.43 -2.06
CA LEU A 74 -6.44 8.23 -3.05
C LEU A 74 -7.35 9.20 -3.84
N PRO A 75 -8.58 8.85 -4.23
CA PRO A 75 -9.46 9.79 -4.92
C PRO A 75 -9.90 11.00 -4.05
N ALA A 76 -9.78 10.90 -2.73
CA ALA A 76 -10.22 11.96 -1.82
C ALA A 76 -9.19 13.10 -1.75
N ARG A 77 -9.63 14.34 -2.06
CA ARG A 77 -8.79 15.53 -1.98
C ARG A 77 -8.26 15.74 -0.56
N GLY A 78 -6.95 15.91 -0.44
CA GLY A 78 -6.29 16.12 0.86
C GLY A 78 -6.07 14.84 1.67
N SER A 79 -6.35 13.66 1.09
CA SER A 79 -5.89 12.40 1.66
C SER A 79 -4.37 12.41 1.80
N ARG A 80 -3.87 11.72 2.83
CA ARG A 80 -2.44 11.60 3.10
C ARG A 80 -2.12 10.15 3.40
N CYS A 81 -0.91 9.74 3.06
CA CYS A 81 -0.39 8.46 3.48
C CYS A 81 -0.43 8.38 5.02
N PRO A 82 -1.02 7.31 5.61
CA PRO A 82 -1.11 7.16 7.06
C PRO A 82 0.25 7.15 7.75
N ILE A 83 1.30 6.64 7.07
CA ILE A 83 2.66 6.63 7.61
C ILE A 83 3.18 8.08 7.73
N CYS A 84 3.06 8.88 6.66
CA CYS A 84 3.44 10.29 6.67
C CYS A 84 2.69 11.08 7.76
N ALA A 85 1.38 10.87 7.87
CA ALA A 85 0.54 11.59 8.82
C ALA A 85 0.88 11.27 10.29
N THR A 86 1.43 10.09 10.58
CA THR A 86 1.81 9.70 11.95
C THR A 86 3.19 10.23 12.35
N ASN A 87 4.05 10.53 11.38
CA ASN A 87 5.42 11.05 11.59
C ASN A 87 5.52 12.58 11.42
N SER A 88 4.39 13.30 11.40
CA SER A 88 4.31 14.76 11.25
C SER A 88 4.12 15.48 12.57
#